data_AF-A0A8S3DHQ2-F1
#
_entry.id   AF-A0A8S3DHQ2-F1
#
_cell.length_a   1.000
_cell.length_b   1.000
_cell.length_c   1.000
_cell.angle_alpha   90.00
_cell.angle_beta   90.00
_cell.angle_gamma   90.00
#
_symmetry.space_group_name_H-M   'P 1'
#
loop_
_entity.id
_entity.type
_entity.pdbx_description
1 polymer ?
#
loop_
_entity_poly.entity_id
_entity_poly.type
_entity_poly.pdbx_seq_one_letter_code
_entity_poly.pdbx_strand_id
1 'polypeptide(L)'
;EWGPDGYTLWVSSQKSIISPSTATDDDVELPIQNSSQLLLLNFLKSAVINNPHSGSIEHLLLQSEDKVYLYLSGNQQSTNGNNNGLSISVGCDVGWQVIQLPQLYIHNNWPIKFACIDNTGQYLAVAGQHGFVHFSLFTRKWKLFGNAGQERDIRVVGGLLWWQEFIVCGCTSTSENRDEHTSRYEIRLYSRLTNLDNQFSNAARLQSPIICLNIYDDTLIVFSYDLHIMLYGLERKDGKP
;
A
#
# COMPACT_ATOMS: atom_id res chain seq x y z
N GLU A 1 14.15 7.31 17.70
CA GLU A 1 12.80 6.76 17.93
C GLU A 1 12.17 6.36 16.61
N TRP A 2 11.53 5.20 16.54
CA TRP A 2 10.80 4.78 15.34
C TRP A 2 9.42 5.44 15.30
N GLY A 3 9.02 5.93 14.14
CA GLY A 3 7.65 6.39 13.91
C GLY A 3 6.68 5.25 13.61
N PRO A 4 5.40 5.58 13.33
CA PRO A 4 4.34 4.60 13.17
C PRO A 4 4.62 3.57 12.08
N ASP A 5 4.28 2.32 12.39
CA ASP A 5 4.56 1.13 11.56
C ASP A 5 6.04 1.00 11.11
N GLY A 6 6.99 1.73 11.69
CA GLY A 6 8.42 1.59 11.42
C GLY A 6 8.90 2.14 10.06
N TYR A 7 8.19 3.12 9.49
CA TYR A 7 8.60 3.78 8.25
C TYR A 7 9.57 4.96 8.46
N THR A 8 9.68 5.47 9.68
CA THR A 8 10.55 6.62 10.00
C THR A 8 11.41 6.33 11.22
N LEU A 9 12.66 6.79 11.21
CA LEU A 9 13.57 6.74 12.35
C LEU A 9 14.15 8.12 12.63
N TRP A 10 13.81 8.65 13.79
CA TRP A 10 14.40 9.87 14.34
C TRP A 10 15.70 9.56 15.05
N VAL A 11 16.79 10.23 14.66
CA VAL A 11 18.12 10.09 15.25
C VAL A 11 18.58 11.45 15.75
N SER A 12 18.80 11.58 17.05
CA SER A 12 19.45 12.74 17.64
C SER A 12 20.92 12.43 17.90
N SER A 13 21.83 13.26 17.39
CA SER A 13 23.24 13.23 17.73
C SER A 13 23.59 14.51 18.47
N GLN A 14 24.24 14.38 19.62
CA GLN A 14 24.77 15.52 20.37
C GLN A 14 26.29 15.38 20.37
N LYS A 15 26.97 16.39 19.85
CA LYS A 15 28.43 16.48 19.89
C LYS A 15 28.81 17.67 20.77
N SER A 16 29.41 17.38 21.92
CA SER A 16 30.12 18.38 22.71
C SER A 16 31.50 18.58 22.09
N ILE A 17 31.73 19.76 21.53
CA ILE A 17 33.07 20.14 21.07
C ILE A 17 33.73 20.84 22.24
N ILE A 18 34.70 20.17 22.87
CA ILE A 18 35.64 20.84 23.77
C ILE A 18 36.67 21.51 22.85
N SER A 19 36.64 22.84 22.76
CA SER A 19 37.67 23.59 22.05
C SER A 19 39.03 23.35 22.73
N PRO A 20 40.09 22.93 22.00
CA PRO A 20 41.41 22.77 22.58
C PRO A 20 41.91 24.12 23.08
N SER A 21 42.43 24.14 24.31
CA SER A 21 42.99 25.30 24.96
C SER A 21 44.20 25.83 24.19
N THR A 22 44.14 27.09 23.77
CA THR A 22 45.30 27.98 23.87
C THR A 22 44.94 29.01 24.94
N ALA A 23 45.18 28.66 26.21
CA ALA A 23 45.01 29.60 27.31
C ALA A 23 46.22 29.48 28.24
N THR A 24 47.09 30.48 28.16
CA THR A 24 47.75 31.05 29.33
C THR A 24 46.66 31.52 30.30
N ASP A 25 46.87 31.23 31.59
CA ASP A 25 46.06 31.58 32.76
C ASP A 25 45.11 32.77 32.57
N ASP A 26 43.80 32.52 32.68
CA ASP A 26 42.81 33.37 33.37
C ASP A 26 41.44 32.66 33.35
N ASP A 27 40.75 32.66 34.49
CA ASP A 27 39.47 31.99 34.76
C ASP A 27 38.30 32.49 33.88
N VAL A 28 38.15 31.92 32.68
CA VAL A 28 36.98 32.16 31.80
C VAL A 28 36.28 30.83 31.53
N GLU A 29 35.09 30.63 32.12
CA GLU A 29 34.19 29.53 31.75
C GLU A 29 33.85 29.64 30.25
N LEU A 30 34.42 28.76 29.43
CA LEU A 30 34.15 28.72 27.99
C LEU A 30 32.73 28.19 27.74
N PRO A 31 31.94 28.82 26.86
CA PRO A 31 30.61 28.32 26.52
C PRO A 31 30.75 26.98 25.79
N ILE A 32 30.20 25.92 26.40
CA ILE A 32 30.08 24.60 25.76
C ILE A 32 29.17 24.76 24.54
N GLN A 33 29.76 24.80 23.34
CA GLN A 33 28.97 24.72 22.10
C GLN A 33 28.49 23.27 21.92
N ASN A 34 27.29 23.03 22.42
CA ASN A 34 26.55 21.81 22.13
C ASN A 34 25.97 21.92 20.72
N SER A 35 26.59 21.23 19.76
CA SER A 35 25.95 21.00 18.46
C SER A 35 25.03 19.78 18.58
N SER A 36 23.73 20.02 18.47
CA SER A 36 22.71 18.97 18.42
C SER A 36 22.18 18.87 16.99
N GLN A 37 22.26 17.67 16.41
CA GLN A 37 21.73 17.36 15.09
C GLN A 37 20.56 16.39 15.22
N LEU A 38 19.47 16.67 14.51
CA LEU A 38 18.33 15.77 14.37
C LEU A 38 18.27 15.28 12.92
N LEU A 39 18.27 13.97 12.71
CA LEU A 39 18.10 13.34 11.40
C LEU A 39 16.79 12.55 11.38
N LEU A 40 16.10 12.60 10.25
CA LEU A 40 14.94 11.78 9.94
C LEU A 40 15.31 10.84 8.79
N LEU A 41 15.26 9.53 9.04
CA LEU A 41 15.50 8.50 8.04
C LEU A 41 14.17 7.85 7.66
N ASN A 42 13.84 7.87 6.37
CA ASN A 42 12.63 7.25 5.84
C ASN A 42 12.96 5.89 5.22
N PHE A 43 12.15 4.89 5.55
CA PHE A 43 12.28 3.52 5.07
C PHE A 43 11.18 3.19 4.07
N LEU A 44 11.51 2.30 3.15
CA LEU A 44 10.56 1.68 2.23
C LEU A 44 10.49 0.20 2.56
N LYS A 45 9.31 -0.39 2.44
CA LYS A 45 9.08 -1.82 2.60
C LYS A 45 8.67 -2.43 1.28
N SER A 46 9.04 -3.68 1.03
CA SER A 46 8.43 -4.43 -0.07
C SER A 46 6.96 -4.69 0.24
N ALA A 47 6.07 -4.43 -0.71
CA ALA A 47 4.63 -4.62 -0.52
C ALA A 47 4.29 -6.11 -0.26
N VAL A 48 5.07 -7.04 -0.79
CA VAL A 48 4.89 -8.49 -0.62
C VAL A 48 5.02 -8.94 0.84
N ILE A 49 5.78 -8.21 1.67
CA ILE A 49 5.96 -8.55 3.08
C ILE A 49 4.62 -8.48 3.82
N ASN A 50 3.81 -7.47 3.50
CA ASN A 50 2.49 -7.29 4.12
C ASN A 50 1.37 -7.94 3.31
N ASN A 51 1.60 -8.22 2.03
CA ASN A 51 0.58 -8.67 1.10
C ASN A 51 1.11 -9.77 0.15
N PRO A 52 1.45 -10.96 0.68
CA PRO A 52 2.00 -12.04 -0.12
C PRO A 52 0.92 -12.64 -1.02
N HIS A 53 0.91 -12.25 -2.29
CA HIS A 53 0.03 -12.83 -3.31
C HIS A 53 0.81 -13.10 -4.60
N SER A 54 0.34 -14.09 -5.36
CA SER A 54 0.97 -14.60 -6.59
C SER A 54 1.18 -13.53 -7.67
N GLY A 55 0.27 -12.57 -7.80
CA GLY A 55 0.34 -11.50 -8.80
C GLY A 55 1.47 -10.47 -8.59
N SER A 56 2.03 -10.36 -7.38
CA SER A 56 3.06 -9.34 -7.09
C SER A 56 4.48 -9.78 -7.46
N ILE A 57 4.70 -10.99 -7.97
CA ILE A 57 6.04 -11.53 -8.20
C ILE A 57 6.68 -10.91 -9.46
N GLU A 58 5.88 -10.48 -10.43
CA GLU A 58 6.37 -9.94 -11.70
C GLU A 58 6.76 -8.46 -11.62
N HIS A 59 6.17 -7.71 -10.68
CA HIS A 59 6.34 -6.26 -10.54
C HIS A 59 6.95 -5.92 -9.18
N LEU A 60 8.05 -5.17 -9.17
CA LEU A 60 8.73 -4.81 -7.93
C LEU A 60 8.04 -3.58 -7.32
N LEU A 61 7.34 -3.81 -6.21
CA LEU A 61 6.54 -2.81 -5.51
C LEU A 61 7.11 -2.53 -4.12
N LEU A 62 7.54 -1.29 -3.89
CA LEU A 62 7.86 -0.80 -2.55
C LEU A 62 6.79 0.18 -2.08
N GLN A 63 6.53 0.20 -0.79
CA GLN A 63 5.60 1.13 -0.14
C GLN A 63 6.33 1.90 0.96
N SER A 64 6.11 3.21 1.01
CA SER A 64 6.35 4.02 2.20
C SER A 64 5.05 4.12 3.01
N GLU A 65 5.05 4.98 4.01
CA GLU A 65 3.85 5.33 4.77
C GLU A 65 2.80 6.11 3.95
N ASP A 66 3.20 6.79 2.86
CA ASP A 66 2.37 7.74 2.09
C ASP A 66 2.48 7.64 0.55
N LYS A 67 3.43 6.85 0.04
CA LYS A 67 3.76 6.67 -1.39
C LYS A 67 3.98 5.22 -1.72
N VAL A 68 3.81 4.92 -3.00
CA VAL A 68 4.14 3.63 -3.57
C VAL A 68 5.17 3.83 -4.68
N TYR A 69 6.23 3.02 -4.66
CA TYR A 69 7.30 3.00 -5.64
C TYR A 69 7.14 1.74 -6.47
N LEU A 70 6.95 1.93 -7.76
CA LEU A 70 6.75 0.84 -8.70
C LEU A 70 7.94 0.76 -9.64
N TYR A 71 8.45 -0.44 -9.82
CA TYR A 71 9.43 -0.78 -10.84
C TYR A 71 8.85 -1.88 -11.73
N LEU A 72 8.51 -1.49 -12.96
CA LEU A 72 7.97 -2.40 -13.97
C LEU A 72 9.12 -2.99 -14.78
N SER A 73 9.32 -4.31 -14.65
CA SER A 73 10.32 -5.04 -15.42
C SER A 73 9.76 -5.38 -16.81
N GLY A 74 9.82 -4.42 -17.73
CA GLY A 74 9.59 -4.72 -19.15
C GLY A 74 8.71 -3.74 -19.90
N ASN A 75 9.28 -3.24 -21.00
CA ASN A 75 8.63 -2.57 -22.12
C ASN A 75 7.71 -1.40 -21.76
N GLN A 76 8.32 -0.22 -21.59
CA GLN A 76 7.81 0.98 -22.25
C GLN A 76 7.70 0.69 -23.76
N GLN A 77 6.65 -0.02 -24.19
CA GLN A 77 6.22 0.06 -25.57
C GLN A 77 5.67 1.46 -25.74
N SER A 78 6.51 2.28 -26.36
CA SER A 78 6.11 3.34 -27.26
C SER A 78 4.74 3.07 -27.88
N THR A 79 3.72 3.72 -27.33
CA THR A 79 2.53 4.10 -28.09
C THR A 79 2.27 5.57 -27.82
N ASN A 80 3.21 6.39 -28.28
CA ASN A 80 2.87 7.62 -28.96
C ASN A 80 3.85 7.76 -30.11
N GLY A 81 3.37 7.48 -31.32
CA GLY A 81 4.10 7.69 -32.55
C GLY A 81 4.48 9.15 -32.69
N ASN A 82 5.76 9.44 -32.46
CA ASN A 82 6.53 10.30 -33.34
C ASN A 82 7.98 9.82 -33.33
N ASN A 83 8.47 9.60 -34.55
CA ASN A 83 9.75 9.00 -34.87
C ASN A 83 10.93 9.66 -34.13
N ASN A 84 11.76 8.85 -33.47
CA ASN A 84 13.20 8.73 -33.74
C ASN A 84 13.89 7.91 -32.63
N GLY A 85 14.55 6.82 -33.02
CA GLY A 85 15.62 6.19 -32.25
C GLY A 85 15.22 4.97 -31.43
N LEU A 86 15.36 3.79 -32.05
CA LEU A 86 15.69 2.56 -31.35
C LEU A 86 17.11 2.70 -30.78
N SER A 87 17.23 3.12 -29.52
CA SER A 87 18.43 2.90 -28.73
C SER A 87 18.12 1.87 -27.65
N ILE A 88 18.67 0.67 -27.82
CA ILE A 88 19.05 -0.15 -26.67
C ILE A 88 20.19 0.63 -26.00
N SER A 89 19.84 1.57 -25.12
CA SER A 89 20.80 2.25 -24.27
C SER A 89 21.26 1.26 -23.20
N VAL A 90 22.45 0.71 -23.41
CA VAL A 90 23.30 0.19 -22.34
C VAL A 90 23.58 1.39 -21.41
N GLY A 91 22.71 1.57 -20.40
CA GLY A 91 22.62 2.77 -19.56
C GLY A 91 21.21 3.40 -19.45
N CYS A 92 20.12 2.64 -19.66
CA CYS A 92 18.75 3.17 -19.65
C CYS A 92 18.20 3.41 -18.24
N ASP A 93 17.63 4.61 -18.03
CA ASP A 93 16.89 5.04 -16.86
C ASP A 93 15.61 4.21 -16.64
N VAL A 94 15.73 2.97 -16.16
CA VAL A 94 14.61 2.26 -15.55
C VAL A 94 14.41 2.84 -14.15
N GLY A 95 13.84 4.04 -14.11
CA GLY A 95 13.61 4.78 -12.87
C GLY A 95 12.42 4.23 -12.12
N TRP A 96 12.51 4.20 -10.79
CA TRP A 96 11.37 3.98 -9.92
C TRP A 96 10.26 4.99 -10.21
N GLN A 97 9.06 4.51 -10.55
CA GLN A 97 7.89 5.38 -10.63
C GLN A 97 7.34 5.62 -9.23
N VAL A 98 7.41 6.88 -8.78
CA VAL A 98 6.87 7.28 -7.48
C VAL A 98 5.41 7.72 -7.66
N ILE A 99 4.50 6.98 -7.04
CA ILE A 99 3.05 7.22 -7.06
C ILE A 99 2.65 7.78 -5.70
N GLN A 100 2.31 9.08 -5.67
CA GLN A 100 1.80 9.75 -4.47
C GLN A 100 0.30 9.49 -4.32
N LEU A 101 -0.13 9.05 -3.14
CA LEU A 101 -1.55 8.88 -2.84
C LEU A 101 -2.27 10.24 -2.69
N PRO A 102 -3.57 10.31 -2.99
CA PRO A 102 -4.35 11.53 -2.77
C PRO A 102 -4.35 11.92 -1.30
N GLN A 103 -4.11 13.21 -1.02
CA GLN A 103 -4.12 13.75 0.35
C GLN A 103 -5.45 13.50 1.06
N LEU A 104 -6.56 13.54 0.31
CA LEU A 104 -7.90 13.25 0.81
C LEU A 104 -8.01 11.85 1.45
N TYR A 105 -7.30 10.88 0.90
CA TYR A 105 -7.27 9.52 1.42
C TYR A 105 -6.25 9.37 2.57
N ILE A 106 -5.03 9.85 2.37
CA ILE A 106 -3.94 9.71 3.36
C ILE A 106 -4.29 10.37 4.69
N HIS A 107 -4.99 11.51 4.70
CA HIS A 107 -5.32 12.21 5.94
C HIS A 107 -6.02 11.32 6.99
N ASN A 108 -6.88 10.39 6.56
CA ASN A 108 -7.63 9.51 7.46
C ASN A 108 -7.14 8.06 7.44
N ASN A 109 -6.42 7.65 6.40
CA ASN A 109 -6.06 6.25 6.15
C ASN A 109 -4.56 5.98 6.19
N TRP A 110 -3.75 6.95 6.60
CA TRP A 110 -2.35 6.73 6.91
C TRP A 110 -2.19 5.81 8.14
N PRO A 111 -1.17 4.94 8.19
CA PRO A 111 -0.17 4.66 7.16
C PRO A 111 -0.66 3.61 6.13
N ILE A 112 0.01 3.55 4.99
CA ILE A 112 -0.20 2.50 3.98
C ILE A 112 0.18 1.12 4.55
N LYS A 113 -0.75 0.17 4.46
CA LYS A 113 -0.60 -1.19 4.99
C LYS A 113 -0.39 -2.21 3.88
N PHE A 114 -1.23 -2.15 2.85
CA PHE A 114 -1.20 -3.08 1.73
C PHE A 114 -1.14 -2.31 0.42
N ALA A 115 -0.36 -2.83 -0.52
CA ALA A 115 -0.38 -2.39 -1.91
C ALA A 115 -0.30 -3.63 -2.80
N CYS A 116 -0.97 -3.58 -3.95
CA CYS A 116 -0.87 -4.60 -4.98
C CYS A 116 -1.09 -3.98 -6.35
N ILE A 117 -0.50 -4.62 -7.35
CA ILE A 117 -0.67 -4.26 -8.76
C ILE A 117 -1.26 -5.45 -9.48
N ASP A 118 -2.06 -5.19 -10.51
CA ASP A 118 -2.59 -6.24 -11.35
C ASP A 118 -1.49 -6.88 -12.22
N ASN A 119 -1.75 -8.07 -12.73
CA ASN A 119 -0.78 -8.78 -13.56
C ASN A 119 -0.34 -7.98 -14.80
N THR A 120 -1.22 -7.12 -15.34
CA THR A 120 -0.88 -6.28 -16.51
C THR A 120 -0.02 -5.05 -16.19
N GLY A 121 0.17 -4.73 -14.91
CA GLY A 121 0.93 -3.56 -14.47
C GLY A 121 0.23 -2.22 -14.71
N GLN A 122 -1.09 -2.21 -14.94
CA GLN A 122 -1.87 -1.04 -15.33
C GLN A 122 -2.73 -0.47 -14.20
N TYR A 123 -3.03 -1.27 -13.17
CA TYR A 123 -3.89 -0.89 -12.07
C TYR A 123 -3.23 -1.23 -10.74
N LEU A 124 -3.04 -0.20 -9.92
CA LEU A 124 -2.52 -0.32 -8.56
C LEU A 124 -3.70 -0.19 -7.58
N ALA A 125 -3.78 -1.04 -6.56
CA ALA A 125 -4.66 -0.86 -5.42
C ALA A 125 -3.82 -0.68 -4.15
N VAL A 126 -4.26 0.22 -3.27
CA VAL A 126 -3.56 0.57 -2.04
C VAL A 126 -4.55 0.69 -0.90
N ALA A 127 -4.29 0.00 0.20
CA ALA A 127 -5.09 0.04 1.42
C ALA A 127 -4.28 0.59 2.60
N GLY A 128 -4.96 1.40 3.41
CA GLY A 128 -4.39 2.07 4.57
C GLY A 128 -4.99 1.53 5.86
N GLN A 129 -5.25 2.42 6.82
CA GLN A 129 -5.92 2.07 8.06
C GLN A 129 -7.39 1.68 7.83
N HIS A 130 -8.09 2.41 6.95
CA HIS A 130 -9.45 2.13 6.53
C HIS A 130 -9.57 2.27 5.01
N GLY A 131 -10.54 1.56 4.44
CA GLY A 131 -10.79 1.49 3.02
C GLY A 131 -9.57 1.10 2.19
N PHE A 132 -9.70 1.37 0.90
CA PHE A 132 -8.65 1.27 -0.09
C PHE A 132 -8.96 2.18 -1.26
N VAL A 133 -7.97 2.43 -2.09
CA VAL A 133 -8.10 3.20 -3.33
C VAL A 133 -7.45 2.42 -4.44
N HIS A 134 -7.84 2.71 -5.68
CA HIS A 134 -7.10 2.20 -6.83
C HIS A 134 -6.74 3.30 -7.81
N PHE A 135 -5.63 3.09 -8.50
CA PHE A 135 -5.02 4.01 -9.43
C PHE A 135 -4.85 3.34 -10.78
N SER A 136 -5.28 4.02 -11.84
CA SER A 136 -4.95 3.62 -13.20
C SER A 136 -3.66 4.29 -13.62
N LEU A 137 -2.64 3.49 -13.98
CA LEU A 137 -1.38 4.00 -14.51
C LEU A 137 -1.57 4.67 -15.87
N PHE A 138 -2.45 4.12 -16.71
CA PHE A 138 -2.76 4.67 -18.01
C PHE A 138 -3.40 6.07 -17.92
N THR A 139 -4.49 6.22 -17.16
CA THR A 139 -5.19 7.51 -17.07
C THR A 139 -4.59 8.45 -16.03
N ARG A 140 -3.71 7.96 -15.16
CA ARG A 140 -3.17 8.64 -13.97
C ARG A 140 -4.26 9.20 -13.04
N LYS A 141 -5.35 8.45 -12.89
CA LYS A 141 -6.50 8.84 -12.05
C LYS A 141 -6.68 7.87 -10.89
N TRP A 142 -7.03 8.44 -9.75
CA TRP A 142 -7.42 7.71 -8.55
C TRP A 142 -8.94 7.52 -8.53
N LYS A 143 -9.36 6.34 -8.07
CA LYS A 143 -10.74 6.06 -7.67
C LYS A 143 -10.76 5.85 -6.16
N LEU A 144 -11.63 6.60 -5.50
CA LEU A 144 -11.84 6.57 -4.07
C LEU A 144 -13.27 6.14 -3.77
N PHE A 145 -13.54 5.81 -2.51
CA PHE A 145 -14.90 5.54 -2.07
C PHE A 145 -15.76 6.79 -2.23
N GLY A 146 -16.96 6.61 -2.78
CA GLY A 146 -17.93 7.71 -2.89
C GLY A 146 -18.51 8.13 -1.53
N ASN A 147 -18.48 7.22 -0.55
CA ASN A 147 -19.03 7.41 0.78
C ASN A 147 -17.94 7.21 1.85
N ALA A 148 -17.55 8.30 2.52
CA ALA A 148 -16.53 8.28 3.58
C ALA A 148 -16.92 7.41 4.79
N GLY A 149 -18.21 7.23 5.07
CA GLY A 149 -18.68 6.33 6.13
C GLY A 149 -18.42 4.87 5.79
N GLN A 150 -18.62 4.48 4.53
CA GLN A 150 -18.29 3.13 4.06
C GLN A 150 -16.78 2.89 4.04
N GLU A 151 -16.01 3.89 3.63
CA GLU A 151 -14.54 3.83 3.67
C GLU A 151 -14.05 3.57 5.09
N ARG A 152 -14.57 4.30 6.08
CA ARG A 152 -14.20 4.16 7.50
C ARG A 152 -14.62 2.82 8.10
N ASP A 153 -15.75 2.27 7.65
CA ASP A 153 -16.27 0.97 8.10
C ASP A 153 -15.40 -0.21 7.65
N ILE A 154 -14.75 -0.10 6.50
CA ILE A 154 -13.94 -1.19 5.96
C ILE A 154 -12.52 -1.07 6.48
N ARG A 155 -12.01 -2.13 7.11
CA ARG A 155 -10.58 -2.29 7.36
C ARG A 155 -10.07 -3.50 6.61
N VAL A 156 -9.10 -3.30 5.72
CA VAL A 156 -8.47 -4.39 4.97
C VAL A 156 -7.58 -5.21 5.91
N VAL A 157 -7.76 -6.54 5.87
CA VAL A 157 -7.06 -7.52 6.70
C VAL A 157 -6.80 -8.77 5.86
N GLY A 158 -5.62 -9.38 6.05
CA GLY A 158 -5.24 -10.62 5.39
C GLY A 158 -4.79 -10.47 3.94
N GLY A 159 -5.19 -9.41 3.24
CA GLY A 159 -4.58 -9.09 1.95
C GLY A 159 -5.49 -8.29 1.03
N LEU A 160 -4.86 -7.80 -0.03
CA LEU A 160 -5.47 -7.03 -1.11
C LEU A 160 -4.91 -7.55 -2.43
N LEU A 161 -5.73 -8.07 -3.32
CA LEU A 161 -5.25 -8.62 -4.58
C LEU A 161 -6.17 -8.30 -5.74
N TRP A 162 -5.66 -8.49 -6.95
CA TRP A 162 -6.44 -8.37 -8.17
C TRP A 162 -6.83 -9.74 -8.68
N TRP A 163 -8.08 -9.86 -9.13
CA TRP A 163 -8.56 -10.97 -9.94
C TRP A 163 -9.20 -10.38 -11.21
N GLN A 164 -8.53 -10.52 -12.35
CA GLN A 164 -8.94 -9.88 -13.60
C GLN A 164 -9.18 -8.36 -13.40
N GLU A 165 -10.43 -7.90 -13.48
CA GLU A 165 -10.82 -6.51 -13.27
C GLU A 165 -11.35 -6.20 -11.86
N PHE A 166 -11.39 -7.19 -10.98
CA PHE A 166 -11.91 -7.09 -9.63
C PHE A 166 -10.78 -6.94 -8.61
N ILE A 167 -11.01 -6.05 -7.65
CA ILE A 167 -10.21 -5.93 -6.44
C ILE A 167 -10.84 -6.85 -5.40
N VAL A 168 -10.06 -7.83 -4.94
CA VAL A 168 -10.45 -8.73 -3.86
C VAL A 168 -9.74 -8.29 -2.59
N CYS A 169 -10.50 -8.03 -1.54
CA CYS A 169 -9.94 -7.68 -0.24
C CYS A 169 -10.54 -8.55 0.85
N GLY A 170 -9.68 -9.02 1.74
CA GLY A 170 -10.11 -9.50 3.05
C GLY A 170 -10.38 -8.28 3.90
N CYS A 171 -11.51 -8.24 4.59
CA CYS A 171 -11.85 -7.09 5.39
C CYS A 171 -12.61 -7.45 6.66
N THR A 172 -12.50 -6.56 7.64
CA THR A 172 -13.40 -6.52 8.78
C THR A 172 -14.24 -5.26 8.69
N SER A 173 -15.55 -5.41 8.86
CA SER A 173 -16.44 -4.27 9.06
C SER A 173 -16.32 -3.81 10.51
N THR A 174 -16.22 -2.51 10.72
CA THR A 174 -16.12 -1.87 12.05
C THR A 174 -17.43 -1.24 12.49
N SER A 175 -18.52 -1.48 11.77
CA SER A 175 -19.82 -0.87 12.03
C SER A 175 -20.34 -1.29 13.40
N GLU A 176 -20.44 -0.32 14.31
CA GLU A 176 -20.99 -0.49 15.66
C GLU A 176 -22.47 -0.89 15.65
N ASN A 177 -23.17 -0.72 14.53
CA ASN A 177 -24.59 -1.05 14.37
C ASN A 177 -24.85 -2.48 13.85
N ARG A 178 -23.83 -3.34 13.75
CA ARG A 178 -24.04 -4.74 13.37
C ARG A 178 -24.53 -5.55 14.56
N ASP A 179 -25.51 -6.41 14.30
CA ASP A 179 -25.94 -7.43 15.25
C ASP A 179 -24.73 -8.26 15.71
N GLU A 180 -24.59 -8.46 17.02
CA GLU A 180 -23.48 -9.25 17.62
C GLU A 180 -23.36 -10.67 17.06
N HIS A 181 -24.43 -11.19 16.46
CA HIS A 181 -24.50 -12.52 15.86
C HIS A 181 -24.04 -12.57 14.39
N THR A 182 -23.87 -11.41 13.74
CA THR A 182 -23.37 -11.35 12.35
C THR A 182 -21.85 -11.28 12.36
N SER A 183 -21.19 -12.20 11.67
CA SER A 183 -19.74 -12.14 11.55
C SER A 183 -19.28 -10.82 10.90
N ARG A 184 -18.24 -10.23 11.51
CA ARG A 184 -17.59 -9.02 11.02
C ARG A 184 -16.59 -9.26 9.90
N TYR A 185 -16.15 -10.51 9.72
CA TYR A 185 -15.12 -10.88 8.75
C TYR A 185 -15.75 -11.18 7.41
N GLU A 186 -15.28 -10.50 6.39
CA GLU A 186 -15.85 -10.58 5.05
C GLU A 186 -14.72 -10.56 4.01
N ILE A 187 -14.94 -11.30 2.92
CA ILE A 187 -14.21 -11.13 1.68
C ILE A 187 -15.10 -10.28 0.79
N ARG A 188 -14.54 -9.21 0.23
CA ARG A 188 -15.28 -8.35 -0.70
C ARG A 188 -14.57 -8.26 -2.05
N LEU A 189 -15.38 -8.22 -3.10
CA LEU A 189 -14.96 -8.03 -4.47
C LEU A 189 -15.56 -6.73 -5.00
N TYR A 190 -14.73 -5.89 -5.58
CA TYR A 190 -15.13 -4.63 -6.19
C TYR A 190 -14.66 -4.59 -7.64
N SER A 191 -15.55 -4.32 -8.59
CA SER A 191 -15.13 -4.07 -9.98
C SER A 191 -14.41 -2.72 -10.08
N ARG A 192 -13.30 -2.68 -10.82
CA ARG A 192 -12.62 -1.41 -11.17
C ARG A 192 -13.49 -0.50 -12.05
N LEU A 193 -14.50 -1.04 -12.72
CA LEU A 193 -15.37 -0.29 -13.64
C LEU A 193 -16.39 0.55 -12.86
N THR A 194 -16.95 0.03 -11.77
CA THR A 194 -17.93 0.73 -10.92
C THR A 194 -17.30 1.63 -9.89
N ASN A 195 -18.07 2.56 -9.33
CA ASN A 195 -17.62 3.33 -8.18
C ASN A 195 -17.30 2.40 -7.01
N LEU A 196 -16.29 2.76 -6.22
CA LEU A 196 -15.99 2.08 -4.97
C LEU A 196 -17.11 2.42 -3.98
N ASP A 197 -18.08 1.52 -3.92
CA ASP A 197 -19.24 1.58 -3.04
C ASP A 197 -19.66 0.15 -2.69
N ASN A 198 -20.10 -0.06 -1.46
CA ASN A 198 -20.59 -1.35 -0.98
C ASN A 198 -21.80 -1.85 -1.78
N GLN A 199 -22.59 -0.96 -2.39
CA GLN A 199 -23.73 -1.36 -3.22
C GLN A 199 -23.34 -2.17 -4.47
N PHE A 200 -22.15 -1.94 -5.00
CA PHE A 200 -21.62 -2.64 -6.18
C PHE A 200 -20.63 -3.75 -5.79
N SER A 201 -20.47 -4.01 -4.49
CA SER A 201 -19.55 -5.01 -4.00
C SER A 201 -20.25 -6.36 -3.84
N ASN A 202 -19.54 -7.44 -4.17
CA ASN A 202 -19.95 -8.78 -3.77
C ASN A 202 -19.22 -9.15 -2.48
N ALA A 203 -19.95 -9.64 -1.49
CA ALA A 203 -19.40 -9.94 -0.16
C ALA A 203 -19.70 -11.38 0.26
N ALA A 204 -18.68 -12.10 0.71
CA ALA A 204 -18.79 -13.40 1.35
C ALA A 204 -18.40 -13.28 2.82
N ARG A 205 -19.26 -13.72 3.73
CA ARG A 205 -19.01 -13.69 5.18
C ARG A 205 -18.21 -14.92 5.61
N LEU A 206 -17.30 -14.71 6.55
CA LEU A 206 -16.45 -15.75 7.14
C LEU A 206 -16.71 -15.85 8.62
N GLN A 207 -16.44 -16.99 9.25
CA GLN A 207 -16.62 -17.13 10.71
C GLN A 207 -15.42 -16.63 11.52
N SER A 208 -14.26 -16.52 10.88
CA SER A 208 -12.97 -16.26 11.51
C SER A 208 -12.19 -15.16 10.79
N PRO A 209 -11.26 -14.47 11.49
CA PRO A 209 -10.40 -13.47 10.86
C PRO A 209 -9.52 -14.09 9.77
N ILE A 210 -9.37 -13.35 8.67
CA ILE A 210 -8.50 -13.72 7.56
C ILE A 210 -7.06 -13.38 7.93
N ILE A 211 -6.15 -14.35 7.79
CA ILE A 211 -4.71 -14.16 7.98
C ILE A 211 -4.02 -13.83 6.66
N CYS A 212 -4.32 -14.61 5.61
CA CYS A 212 -3.77 -14.34 4.28
C CYS A 212 -4.77 -14.68 3.16
N LEU A 213 -4.66 -13.94 2.06
CA LEU A 213 -5.36 -14.19 0.81
C LEU A 213 -4.37 -14.46 -0.31
N ASN A 214 -4.69 -15.42 -1.16
CA ASN A 214 -3.96 -15.64 -2.39
C ASN A 214 -4.92 -16.08 -3.49
N ILE A 215 -4.49 -15.95 -4.74
CA ILE A 215 -5.28 -16.34 -5.89
C ILE A 215 -4.47 -17.23 -6.82
N TYR A 216 -5.14 -18.25 -7.36
CA TYR A 216 -4.60 -19.11 -8.38
C TYR A 216 -5.68 -19.36 -9.43
N ASP A 217 -5.44 -18.86 -10.64
CA ASP A 217 -6.44 -18.77 -11.72
C ASP A 217 -7.75 -18.15 -11.22
N ASP A 218 -8.84 -18.90 -11.26
CA ASP A 218 -10.17 -18.49 -10.79
C ASP A 218 -10.50 -19.06 -9.39
N THR A 219 -9.49 -19.49 -8.64
CA THR A 219 -9.66 -19.98 -7.27
C THR A 219 -9.04 -19.02 -6.27
N LEU A 220 -9.88 -18.44 -5.41
CA LEU A 220 -9.46 -17.67 -4.26
C LEU A 220 -9.15 -18.60 -3.10
N ILE A 221 -7.96 -18.46 -2.55
CA ILE A 221 -7.44 -19.22 -1.42
C ILE A 221 -7.44 -18.29 -0.20
N VAL A 222 -8.12 -18.73 0.86
CA VAL A 222 -8.31 -17.95 2.09
C VAL A 222 -7.77 -18.76 3.25
N PHE A 223 -6.79 -18.22 3.96
CA PHE A 223 -6.30 -18.80 5.20
C PHE A 223 -6.83 -18.03 6.39
N SER A 224 -7.53 -18.73 7.27
CA SER A 224 -8.21 -18.16 8.43
C SER A 224 -7.51 -18.47 9.74
N TYR A 225 -7.83 -17.69 10.77
CA TYR A 225 -7.31 -17.86 12.13
C TYR A 225 -7.73 -19.17 12.80
N ASP A 226 -8.84 -19.77 12.36
CA ASP A 226 -9.29 -21.09 12.80
C ASP A 226 -8.50 -22.25 12.17
N LEU A 227 -7.37 -21.96 11.51
CA LEU A 227 -6.48 -22.91 10.83
C LEU A 227 -7.11 -23.62 9.62
N HIS A 228 -8.22 -23.11 9.10
CA HIS A 228 -8.80 -23.63 7.86
C HIS A 228 -8.29 -22.88 6.64
N ILE A 229 -8.11 -23.66 5.55
CA ILE A 229 -7.91 -23.15 4.20
C ILE A 229 -9.24 -23.32 3.47
N MET A 230 -9.82 -22.21 3.02
CA MET A 230 -11.05 -22.21 2.23
C MET A 230 -10.72 -21.88 0.77
N LEU A 231 -11.36 -22.59 -0.15
CA LEU A 231 -11.23 -22.38 -1.59
C LEU A 231 -12.57 -21.88 -2.12
N TYR A 232 -12.54 -20.73 -2.77
CA TYR A 232 -13.71 -20.15 -3.43
C TYR A 232 -13.49 -20.13 -4.94
N GLY A 233 -14.42 -20.69 -5.69
CA GLY A 233 -14.48 -20.50 -7.14
C GLY A 233 -14.99 -19.10 -7.45
N LEU A 234 -14.21 -18.34 -8.21
CA LEU A 234 -14.58 -17.02 -8.70
C LEU A 234 -15.17 -17.18 -10.10
N GLU A 235 -16.39 -16.70 -10.28
CA GLU A 235 -17.08 -16.75 -11.56
C GLU A 235 -17.58 -15.36 -11.91
N ARG A 236 -17.25 -14.90 -13.11
CA ARG A 236 -17.76 -13.66 -13.67
C ARG A 236 -19.15 -13.94 -14.25
N LYS A 237 -20.19 -13.34 -13.67
CA LYS A 237 -21.52 -13.37 -14.27
C LYS A 237 -21.64 -12.26 -15.31
N ASP A 238 -21.78 -12.64 -16.57
CA ASP A 238 -22.10 -11.71 -17.64
C ASP A 238 -23.47 -11.07 -17.38
N GLY A 239 -23.49 -9.81 -16.93
CA GLY A 239 -24.74 -9.06 -16.81
C GLY A 239 -24.85 -8.07 -15.64
N LYS A 240 -23.95 -8.12 -14.64
CA LYS A 240 -23.82 -7.05 -13.64
C LYS A 240 -22.35 -6.87 -13.28
N PRO A 241 -21.90 -5.62 -13.05
CA PRO A 241 -20.57 -5.36 -12.55
C PRO A 241 -20.35 -5.95 -11.15
#